data_AF-A0A8T3QEF0-F1
#
_entry.id   AF-A0A8T3QEF0-F1
#
_cell.length_a   1.000
_cell.length_b   1.000
_cell.length_c   1.000
_cell.angle_alpha   90.00
_cell.angle_beta   90.00
_cell.angle_gamma   90.00
#
_symmetry.space_group_name_H-M   'P 1'
#
loop_
_entity.id
_entity.type
_entity.pdbx_description
1 polymer ?
#
loop_
_entity_poly.entity_id
_entity_poly.type
_entity_poly.pdbx_seq_one_letter_code
_entity_poly.pdbx_strand_id
1 'polypeptide(L)'
;GLGLVIAAVVIGHRFSDGIGVVSFMLTSRVAEQRTYRWVLLVAIAPVAGVLLGSVITIPDAVLGALLGFFAGFFLYVGAAELLPEAHRRGRSGLVVAATLGGAVGIYLFSLAVGATGLEVH
;
A
#
# COMPACT_ATOMS: atom_id res chain seq x y z
N GLY A 1 21.51 -1.41 -11.59
CA GLY A 1 20.59 -0.29 -11.86
C GLY A 1 19.27 -0.47 -11.16
N LEU A 2 18.49 -1.49 -11.54
CA LEU A 2 17.13 -1.72 -11.05
C LEU A 2 17.00 -1.77 -9.52
N GLY A 3 17.93 -2.43 -8.82
CA GLY A 3 17.92 -2.52 -7.36
C GLY A 3 18.01 -1.18 -6.63
N LEU A 4 18.76 -0.21 -7.17
CA LEU A 4 18.83 1.15 -6.62
C LEU A 4 17.53 1.92 -6.83
N VAL A 5 16.88 1.73 -7.98
CA VAL A 5 15.57 2.33 -8.28
C VAL A 5 14.50 1.77 -7.35
N ILE A 6 14.45 0.44 -7.21
CA ILE A 6 13.53 -0.24 -6.31
C ILE A 6 13.78 0.21 -4.86
N ALA A 7 15.04 0.26 -4.42
CA ALA A 7 15.39 0.74 -3.09
C ALA A 7 14.94 2.19 -2.85
N ALA A 8 15.15 3.09 -3.81
CA ALA A 8 14.73 4.49 -3.70
C ALA A 8 13.20 4.63 -3.61
N VAL A 9 12.45 3.92 -4.47
CA VAL A 9 10.98 3.89 -4.43
C VAL A 9 10.50 3.32 -3.10
N VAL A 10 11.13 2.22 -2.64
CA VAL A 10 10.78 1.57 -1.38
C VAL A 10 11.03 2.49 -0.20
N ILE A 11 12.18 3.15 -0.12
CA ILE A 11 12.49 4.10 0.96
C ILE A 11 11.48 5.26 0.94
N GLY A 12 11.19 5.81 -0.24
CA GLY A 12 10.26 6.93 -0.40
C GLY A 12 8.87 6.63 0.18
N HIS A 13 8.22 5.56 -0.27
CA HIS A 13 6.86 5.26 0.19
C HIS A 13 6.81 4.72 1.64
N ARG A 14 7.82 3.96 2.11
CA ARG A 14 7.84 3.41 3.48
C ARG A 14 8.11 4.48 4.52
N PHE A 15 8.82 5.53 4.15
CA PHE A 15 9.01 6.69 5.03
C PHE A 15 7.67 7.40 5.28
N SER A 16 6.86 7.61 4.24
CA SER A 16 5.51 8.16 4.38
C SER A 16 4.60 7.27 5.23
N ASP A 17 4.65 5.95 5.04
CA ASP A 17 3.90 4.99 5.86
C ASP A 17 4.32 5.07 7.35
N GLY A 18 5.62 5.17 7.62
CA GLY A 18 6.16 5.30 8.98
C GLY A 18 5.66 6.55 9.71
N ILE A 19 5.61 7.69 9.02
CA ILE A 19 5.03 8.93 9.56
C ILE A 19 3.54 8.74 9.85
N GLY A 20 2.81 8.05 8.98
CA GLY A 20 1.40 7.74 9.17
C GLY A 20 1.15 6.91 10.45
N VAL A 21 1.95 5.86 10.67
CA VAL A 21 1.87 5.03 11.87
C VAL A 21 2.18 5.83 13.13
N VAL A 22 3.28 6.61 13.15
CA VAL A 22 3.63 7.45 14.30
C VAL A 22 2.53 8.47 14.61
N SER A 23 2.03 9.16 13.58
CA SER A 23 0.97 10.16 13.72
C SER A 23 -0.32 9.54 14.28
N PHE A 24 -0.70 8.36 13.78
CA PHE A 24 -1.84 7.61 14.28
C PHE A 24 -1.66 7.24 15.76
N MET A 25 -0.50 6.67 16.12
CA MET A 25 -0.22 6.23 17.49
C MET A 25 -0.21 7.37 18.52
N LEU A 26 0.36 8.52 18.15
CA LEU A 26 0.35 9.73 18.98
C LEU A 26 -1.08 10.25 19.19
N THR A 27 -1.89 10.26 18.11
CA THR A 27 -3.30 10.68 18.18
C THR A 27 -4.14 9.72 19.03
N SER A 28 -3.83 8.42 19.00
CA SER A 28 -4.45 7.39 19.83
C SER A 28 -3.90 7.30 21.26
N ARG A 29 -3.03 8.23 21.70
CA ARG A 29 -2.39 8.27 23.03
C ARG A 29 -1.68 6.97 23.42
N VAL A 30 -1.10 6.28 22.44
CA VAL A 30 -0.28 5.08 22.68
C VAL A 30 1.06 5.51 23.29
N ALA A 31 1.54 4.77 24.29
CA ALA A 31 2.83 5.05 24.93
C ALA A 31 3.99 5.02 23.92
N GLU A 32 4.92 5.96 24.02
CA GLU A 32 6.04 6.13 23.08
C GLU A 32 6.85 4.85 22.85
N GLN A 33 7.11 4.09 23.92
CA GLN A 33 7.82 2.80 23.85
C GLN A 33 7.11 1.80 22.94
N ARG A 34 5.77 1.80 22.94
CA ARG A 34 4.97 0.93 22.09
C ARG A 34 4.95 1.46 20.64
N THR A 35 4.95 2.78 20.45
CA THR A 35 5.07 3.42 19.13
C THR A 35 6.38 3.04 18.45
N TYR A 36 7.52 3.15 19.14
CA TYR A 36 8.82 2.72 18.59
C TYR A 36 8.84 1.24 18.20
N ARG A 37 8.23 0.37 19.01
CA ARG A 37 8.10 -1.06 18.67
C ARG A 37 7.29 -1.28 17.40
N TRP A 38 6.18 -0.56 17.23
CA TRP A 38 5.36 -0.66 16.01
C TRP A 38 6.07 -0.16 14.77
N VAL A 39 6.76 0.98 14.88
CA VAL A 39 7.59 1.52 13.78
C VAL A 39 8.67 0.52 13.39
N LEU A 40 9.35 -0.09 14.37
CA LEU A 40 10.37 -1.10 14.10
C LEU A 40 9.79 -2.33 13.39
N LEU A 41 8.63 -2.83 13.83
CA LEU A 41 7.95 -3.96 13.19
C LEU A 41 7.58 -3.65 11.74
N VAL A 42 7.01 -2.47 11.47
CA VAL A 42 6.62 -2.03 10.13
C VAL A 42 7.85 -1.85 9.21
N ALA A 43 8.97 -1.38 9.77
CA ALA A 43 10.22 -1.20 9.04
C ALA A 43 10.91 -2.53 8.69
N ILE A 44 10.85 -3.54 9.58
CA ILE A 44 11.49 -4.86 9.37
C ILE A 44 10.62 -5.78 8.49
N ALA A 45 9.29 -5.64 8.54
CA ALA A 45 8.35 -6.49 7.79
C ALA A 45 8.67 -6.71 6.29
N PRO A 46 9.05 -5.70 5.47
CA PRO A 46 9.29 -5.92 4.05
C PRO A 46 10.63 -6.62 3.82
N VAL A 47 11.65 -6.33 4.65
CA VAL A 47 12.94 -7.02 4.62
C VAL A 47 12.75 -8.49 4.97
N ALA A 48 11.99 -8.77 6.03
CA ALA A 48 11.60 -10.14 6.39
C ALA A 48 10.81 -10.81 5.26
N GLY A 49 9.87 -10.12 4.62
CA GLY A 49 9.11 -10.63 3.48
C GLY A 49 9.98 -11.01 2.28
N VAL A 50 10.95 -10.17 1.92
CA VAL A 50 11.92 -10.46 0.84
C VAL A 50 12.82 -11.65 1.20
N LEU A 51 13.33 -11.70 2.43
CA LEU A 51 14.15 -12.82 2.88
C LEU A 51 13.37 -14.13 2.87
N LEU A 52 12.14 -14.14 3.40
CA LEU A 52 11.26 -15.31 3.36
C LEU A 52 10.93 -15.72 1.92
N GLY A 53 10.56 -14.77 1.07
CA GLY A 53 10.28 -15.03 -0.35
C GLY A 53 11.49 -15.49 -1.16
N SER A 54 12.71 -15.22 -0.70
CA SER A 54 13.94 -15.70 -1.35
C SER A 54 14.26 -17.17 -1.03
N VAL A 55 13.68 -17.72 0.05
CA VAL A 55 13.92 -19.10 0.49
C VAL A 55 12.68 -19.98 0.25
N ILE A 56 11.49 -19.39 0.21
CA ILE A 56 10.22 -20.09 0.03
C ILE A 56 9.69 -19.81 -1.37
N THR A 57 9.46 -20.86 -2.16
CA THR A 57 8.70 -20.75 -3.42
C THR A 57 7.21 -20.89 -3.11
N ILE A 58 6.45 -19.85 -3.40
CA ILE A 58 5.00 -19.83 -3.21
C ILE A 58 4.35 -20.23 -4.54
N PRO A 59 3.47 -21.24 -4.59
CA PRO A 59 2.76 -21.59 -5.81
C PRO A 59 1.90 -20.44 -6.33
N ASP A 60 1.81 -20.27 -7.64
CA ASP A 60 1.09 -19.14 -8.26
C ASP A 60 -0.37 -19.05 -7.84
N ALA A 61 -1.04 -20.20 -7.63
CA ALA A 61 -2.41 -20.23 -7.14
C ALA A 61 -2.55 -19.62 -5.73
N VAL A 62 -1.58 -19.87 -4.86
CA VAL A 62 -1.56 -19.32 -3.49
C VAL A 62 -1.21 -17.84 -3.53
N LEU A 63 -0.23 -17.45 -4.35
CA LEU A 63 0.14 -16.05 -4.54
C LEU A 63 -1.04 -15.25 -5.11
N GLY A 64 -1.72 -15.77 -6.13
CA GLY A 64 -2.92 -15.18 -6.71
C GLY A 64 -4.06 -15.04 -5.70
N ALA A 65 -4.29 -16.05 -4.86
CA ALA A 65 -5.27 -15.99 -3.78
C ALA A 65 -4.93 -14.91 -2.73
N LEU A 66 -3.65 -14.83 -2.33
CA LEU A 66 -3.17 -13.79 -1.41
C LEU A 66 -3.36 -12.39 -2.00
N LEU A 67 -2.93 -12.19 -3.26
CA LEU A 67 -3.09 -10.92 -3.96
C LEU A 67 -4.57 -10.53 -4.11
N GLY A 68 -5.43 -11.49 -4.47
CA GLY A 68 -6.87 -11.27 -4.56
C GLY A 68 -7.50 -10.89 -3.21
N PHE A 69 -7.09 -11.56 -2.13
CA PHE A 69 -7.51 -11.21 -0.77
C PHE A 69 -7.09 -9.79 -0.39
N PHE A 70 -5.84 -9.40 -0.62
CA PHE A 70 -5.36 -8.04 -0.32
C PHE A 70 -6.04 -6.98 -1.20
N ALA A 71 -6.26 -7.27 -2.48
CA ALA A 71 -6.99 -6.38 -3.38
C ALA A 71 -8.43 -6.13 -2.89
N GLY A 72 -9.13 -7.20 -2.48
CA GLY A 72 -10.46 -7.09 -1.88
C GLY A 72 -10.45 -6.32 -0.56
N PHE A 73 -9.46 -6.55 0.30
CA PHE A 73 -9.30 -5.83 1.56
C PHE A 73 -9.09 -4.32 1.33
N PHE A 74 -8.22 -3.93 0.40
CA PHE A 74 -8.03 -2.52 0.06
C PHE A 74 -9.27 -1.89 -0.55
N LEU A 75 -10.01 -2.63 -1.39
CA LEU A 75 -11.28 -2.15 -1.93
C LEU A 75 -12.32 -1.94 -0.82
N TYR A 76 -12.40 -2.85 0.15
CA TYR A 76 -13.27 -2.72 1.31
C TYR A 76 -12.91 -1.50 2.16
N VAL A 77 -11.65 -1.34 2.57
CA VAL A 77 -11.19 -0.18 3.36
C VAL A 77 -11.43 1.11 2.58
N GLY A 78 -11.12 1.11 1.27
CA GLY A 78 -11.36 2.23 0.37
C GLY A 78 -12.83 2.65 0.32
N ALA A 79 -13.73 1.70 0.09
CA ALA A 79 -15.15 1.96 -0.13
C ALA A 79 -15.95 2.18 1.16
N ALA A 80 -15.66 1.42 2.22
CA ALA A 80 -16.45 1.41 3.45
C ALA A 80 -15.94 2.42 4.50
N GLU A 81 -14.65 2.76 4.47
CA GLU A 81 -14.06 3.63 5.50
C GLU A 81 -13.54 4.94 4.89
N LEU A 82 -12.66 4.85 3.88
CA LEU A 82 -11.99 6.04 3.33
C LEU A 82 -12.93 6.95 2.54
N LEU A 83 -13.77 6.40 1.66
CA LEU A 83 -14.74 7.17 0.85
C LEU A 83 -15.79 7.90 1.70
N PRO A 84 -16.43 7.25 2.70
CA PRO A 84 -17.36 7.93 3.61
C PRO A 84 -16.66 8.99 4.46
N GLU A 85 -15.46 8.71 4.98
CA GLU A 85 -14.72 9.69 5.80
C GLU A 85 -14.28 10.90 4.97
N ALA A 86 -13.87 10.70 3.72
CA ALA A 86 -13.56 11.78 2.79
C ALA A 86 -14.80 12.65 2.50
N HIS A 87 -15.98 12.06 2.33
CA HIS A 87 -17.23 12.81 2.17
C HIS A 87 -17.64 13.57 3.43
N ARG A 88 -17.33 13.06 4.62
CA ARG A 88 -17.59 13.77 5.89
C ARG A 88 -16.69 14.99 6.09
N ARG A 89 -15.43 14.93 5.63
CA ARG A 89 -14.44 16.00 5.84
C ARG A 89 -14.29 16.97 4.66
N GLY A 90 -14.66 16.54 3.45
CA GLY A 90 -14.43 17.28 2.20
C GLY A 90 -15.70 17.84 1.56
N ARG A 91 -15.50 18.71 0.55
CA ARG A 91 -16.58 19.13 -0.34
C ARG A 91 -16.92 17.97 -1.27
N SER A 92 -18.17 17.51 -1.25
CA SER A 92 -18.66 16.33 -2.00
C SER A 92 -18.14 16.26 -3.46
N GLY A 93 -18.20 17.37 -4.21
CA GLY A 93 -17.71 17.39 -5.61
C GLY A 93 -16.20 17.13 -5.79
N LEU A 94 -15.35 17.59 -4.85
CA LEU A 94 -13.90 17.34 -4.92
C LEU A 94 -13.57 15.88 -4.59
N VAL A 95 -14.32 15.26 -3.67
CA VAL A 95 -14.13 13.85 -3.31
C VAL A 95 -14.50 12.93 -4.48
N VAL A 96 -15.60 13.24 -5.18
CA VAL A 96 -16.00 12.53 -6.40
C VAL A 96 -14.93 12.69 -7.49
N ALA A 97 -14.47 13.93 -7.75
CA ALA A 97 -13.43 14.18 -8.74
C ALA A 97 -12.12 13.45 -8.41
N ALA A 98 -11.70 13.44 -7.14
CA ALA A 98 -10.51 12.72 -6.69
C ALA A 98 -10.67 11.19 -6.83
N THR A 99 -11.85 10.66 -6.54
CA THR A 99 -12.14 9.21 -6.69
C THR A 99 -12.10 8.80 -8.15
N LEU A 100 -12.75 9.56 -9.03
CA LEU A 100 -12.71 9.35 -10.48
C LEU A 100 -11.29 9.50 -11.03
N GLY A 101 -10.56 10.53 -10.59
CA GLY A 101 -9.17 10.75 -10.95
C GLY A 101 -8.27 9.58 -10.54
N GLY A 102 -8.46 9.03 -9.34
CA GLY A 102 -7.78 7.84 -8.86
C GLY A 102 -8.09 6.61 -9.73
N ALA A 103 -9.36 6.38 -10.06
CA ALA A 103 -9.78 5.27 -10.93
C ALA A 103 -9.17 5.37 -12.34
N VAL A 104 -9.20 6.56 -12.93
CA VAL A 104 -8.56 6.83 -14.23
C VAL A 104 -7.05 6.65 -14.13
N GLY A 105 -6.41 7.14 -13.07
CA GLY A 105 -4.99 6.98 -12.83
C GLY A 105 -4.57 5.51 -12.75
N ILE A 106 -5.32 4.68 -12.02
CA ILE A 106 -5.11 3.22 -11.96
C ILE A 106 -5.28 2.60 -13.34
N TYR A 107 -6.34 2.94 -14.07
CA TYR A 107 -6.58 2.41 -15.42
C TYR A 107 -5.46 2.77 -16.41
N LEU A 108 -5.01 4.02 -16.42
CA LEU A 108 -3.89 4.47 -17.26
C LEU A 108 -2.59 3.79 -16.88
N PHE A 109 -2.34 3.58 -15.59
CA PHE A 109 -1.18 2.82 -15.12
C PHE A 109 -1.23 1.37 -15.59
N SER A 110 -2.39 0.70 -15.47
CA SER A 110 -2.59 -0.66 -15.97
C SER A 110 -2.36 -0.74 -17.49
N LEU A 111 -2.82 0.25 -18.25
CA LEU A 111 -2.57 0.34 -19.69
C LEU A 111 -1.08 0.51 -20.00
N ALA A 112 -0.40 1.40 -19.28
CA ALA A 112 1.03 1.66 -19.46
C ALA A 112 1.88 0.41 -19.16
N VAL A 113 1.53 -0.35 -18.11
CA VAL A 113 2.18 -1.63 -17.78
C VAL A 113 1.86 -2.70 -18.82
N GLY A 114 0.63 -2.76 -19.35
CA GLY A 114 0.30 -3.67 -20.44
C GLY A 114 1.05 -3.36 -21.73
N ALA A 115 1.31 -2.09 -22.01
CA ALA A 115 2.03 -1.63 -23.20
C ALA A 115 3.54 -1.93 -23.18
N THR A 116 4.14 -2.22 -22.01
CA THR A 116 5.56 -2.58 -21.92
C THR A 116 5.84 -4.04 -22.28
N GLY A 117 4.82 -4.85 -22.60
CA GLY A 117 5.00 -6.21 -23.11
C GLY A 117 5.58 -7.21 -22.11
N LEU A 118 5.49 -6.92 -20.81
CA LEU A 118 5.76 -7.91 -19.77
C LEU A 118 4.61 -8.90 -19.75
N GLU A 119 4.62 -9.88 -20.67
CA GLU A 119 3.82 -11.09 -20.51
C GLU A 119 4.26 -11.74 -19.20
N VAL A 120 3.40 -11.59 -18.18
CA VAL A 120 3.52 -12.29 -16.91
C VAL A 120 3.24 -13.76 -17.21
N HIS A 121 4.30 -14.49 -17.55
CA HIS A 121 4.33 -15.94 -17.53
C HIS A 121 4.41 -16.45 -16.10
#